data_AF-A0A7R9TDW0-F1
#
_entry.id   AF-A0A7R9TDW0-F1
#
_cell.length_a   1.000
_cell.length_b   1.000
_cell.length_c   1.000
_cell.angle_alpha   90.00
_cell.angle_beta   90.00
_cell.angle_gamma   90.00
#
_symmetry.space_group_name_H-M   'P 1'
#
loop_
_entity.id
_entity.type
_entity.pdbx_description
1 polymer ?
#
loop_
_entity_poly.entity_id
_entity_poly.type
_entity_poly.pdbx_seq_one_letter_code
_entity_poly.pdbx_strand_id
1 'polypeptide(L)'
;VCLAEVLRNEPFEAHKAVFDACYDGNGGTLRPYWTPTAAGAARTNLAALMRECDGDAQWREERTGDPVRDYRAFHALSVRDPETFWPPLLARMGVRFAEGASAEAMLRVPAGEGGVERAEWLPGARLNVAACCLEGRDERATAVVWEDERDPEGATLRTISWADLKARAYALAAALQASGLKEGDAVAIDMPMNVESVVAFLGVVAAGMAAVSIADSFSTPEIATRLRLSEAKLTFTQDVVP
;
A
#
# COMPACT_ATOMS: atom_id res chain seq x y z
N VAL A 1 20.55 17.81 12.70
CA VAL A 1 20.79 16.90 13.85
C VAL A 1 19.46 16.77 14.56
N CYS A 2 18.95 15.56 14.75
CA CYS A 2 17.68 15.37 15.45
C CYS A 2 17.90 15.71 16.93
N LEU A 3 17.19 16.70 17.47
CA LEU A 3 17.30 17.08 18.89
C LEU A 3 17.02 15.88 19.82
N ALA A 4 16.19 14.93 19.38
CA ALA A 4 15.91 13.70 20.11
C ALA A 4 17.12 12.76 20.26
N GLU A 5 18.10 12.79 19.34
CA GLU A 5 19.32 11.99 19.49
C GLU A 5 20.30 12.63 20.48
N VAL A 6 20.36 13.97 20.51
CA VAL A 6 21.25 14.72 21.40
C VAL A 6 20.75 14.70 22.83
N LEU A 7 19.43 14.75 23.04
CA LEU A 7 18.83 14.85 24.36
C LEU A 7 18.49 13.49 24.99
N ARG A 8 18.71 12.36 24.30
CA ARG A 8 18.19 11.03 24.72
C ARG A 8 18.52 10.65 26.18
N ASN A 9 19.69 11.04 26.66
CA ASN A 9 20.19 10.69 28.00
C ASN A 9 20.18 11.88 28.97
N GLU A 10 19.60 13.01 28.58
CA GLU A 10 19.57 14.22 29.39
C GLU A 10 18.36 14.22 30.35
N PRO A 11 18.45 14.92 31.49
CA PRO A 11 17.33 15.03 32.43
C PRO A 11 16.15 15.81 31.82
N PHE A 12 14.94 15.54 32.32
CA PHE A 12 13.69 16.13 31.81
C PHE A 12 13.74 17.66 31.74
N GLU A 13 14.43 18.31 32.67
CA GLU A 13 14.65 19.75 32.72
C GLU A 13 15.37 20.28 31.47
N ALA A 14 16.30 19.51 30.88
CA ALA A 14 16.97 19.85 29.64
C ALA A 14 16.00 19.74 28.44
N HIS A 15 15.19 18.67 28.40
CA HIS A 15 14.13 18.54 27.40
C HIS A 15 13.11 19.68 27.49
N LYS A 16 12.71 20.03 28.71
CA LYS A 16 11.79 21.13 28.99
C LYS A 16 12.40 22.48 28.60
N ALA A 17 13.68 22.73 28.90
CA ALA A 17 14.35 23.97 28.52
C ALA A 17 14.47 24.11 26.99
N VAL A 18 14.74 23.03 26.26
CA VAL A 18 14.71 23.04 24.79
C VAL A 18 13.30 23.27 24.28
N PHE A 19 12.30 22.61 24.87
CA PHE A 19 10.90 22.83 24.52
C PHE A 19 10.51 24.30 24.74
N ASP A 20 10.76 24.85 25.93
CA ASP A 20 10.46 26.24 26.24
C ASP A 20 11.27 27.19 25.33
N ALA A 21 12.53 26.93 25.04
CA ALA A 21 13.30 27.75 24.09
C ALA A 21 12.76 27.69 22.65
N CYS A 22 12.18 26.57 22.24
CA CYS A 22 11.58 26.40 20.91
C CYS A 22 10.14 26.93 20.84
N TYR A 23 9.40 26.91 21.96
CA TYR A 23 7.94 27.08 21.98
C TYR A 23 7.43 28.17 22.92
N ASP A 24 8.19 28.59 23.93
CA ASP A 24 7.82 29.67 24.85
C ASP A 24 8.11 31.06 24.22
N GLY A 25 7.14 31.97 24.29
CA GLY A 25 7.21 33.31 23.67
C GLY A 25 6.85 33.39 22.18
N ASN A 26 6.49 32.30 21.50
CA ASN A 26 6.02 32.32 20.12
C ASN A 26 4.52 32.60 20.07
N GLY A 27 4.11 33.88 19.96
CA GLY A 27 2.73 34.37 19.97
C GLY A 27 1.77 33.75 18.92
N GLY A 28 1.37 32.49 19.12
CA GLY A 28 0.37 31.77 18.33
C GLY A 28 0.90 31.01 17.11
N THR A 29 2.18 31.14 16.72
CA THR A 29 2.75 30.41 15.58
C THR A 29 3.63 29.27 16.05
N LEU A 30 3.06 28.05 16.10
CA LEU A 30 3.81 26.82 16.32
C LEU A 30 4.84 26.64 15.19
N ARG A 31 6.13 26.65 15.54
CA ARG A 31 7.20 26.24 14.61
C ARG A 31 7.20 24.71 14.51
N PRO A 32 7.41 24.13 13.32
CA PRO A 32 7.43 22.68 13.17
C PRO A 32 8.60 22.07 13.96
N TYR A 33 8.32 21.00 14.72
CA TYR A 33 9.32 20.24 15.50
C TYR A 33 10.47 19.72 14.64
N TRP A 34 10.18 19.42 13.37
CA TRP A 34 11.15 18.99 12.39
C TRP A 34 10.76 19.53 11.02
N THR A 35 11.75 19.92 10.22
CA THR A 35 11.58 20.28 8.81
C THR A 35 12.58 19.48 7.99
N PRO A 36 12.19 18.89 6.84
CA PRO A 36 13.13 18.17 5.99
C PRO A 36 14.23 19.10 5.51
N THR A 37 15.45 18.57 5.38
CA THR A 37 16.51 19.29 4.67
C THR A 37 16.16 19.35 3.18
N ALA A 38 16.64 20.37 2.47
CA ALA A 38 16.44 20.47 1.02
C ALA A 38 16.92 19.21 0.28
N ALA A 39 18.08 18.67 0.67
CA ALA A 39 18.61 17.42 0.13
C ALA A 39 17.72 16.21 0.48
N GLY A 40 17.16 16.16 1.68
CA GLY A 40 16.22 15.10 2.08
C GLY A 40 14.94 15.13 1.26
N ALA A 41 14.34 16.32 1.09
CA ALA A 41 13.14 16.51 0.29
C ALA A 41 13.37 16.14 -1.19
N ALA A 42 14.50 16.58 -1.77
CA ALA A 42 14.85 16.32 -3.17
C ALA A 42 15.02 14.82 -3.52
N ARG A 43 15.39 13.98 -2.55
CA ARG A 43 15.59 12.53 -2.73
C ARG A 43 14.31 11.69 -2.58
N THR A 44 13.18 12.29 -2.23
CA THR A 44 11.94 11.54 -2.05
C THR A 44 11.38 11.05 -3.39
N ASN A 45 10.63 9.95 -3.36
CA ASN A 45 9.87 9.47 -4.53
C ASN A 45 8.86 10.51 -5.03
N LEU A 46 8.29 11.30 -4.10
CA LEU A 46 7.38 12.36 -4.44
C LEU A 46 8.08 13.50 -5.21
N ALA A 47 9.27 13.91 -4.79
CA ALA A 47 10.05 14.89 -5.53
C ALA A 47 10.48 14.39 -6.91
N ALA A 48 10.74 13.08 -7.06
CA ALA A 48 10.96 12.49 -8.37
C ALA A 48 9.71 12.58 -9.26
N LEU A 49 8.55 12.21 -8.72
CA LEU A 49 7.28 12.31 -9.44
C LEU A 49 6.94 13.76 -9.85
N MET A 50 7.18 14.75 -8.97
CA MET A 50 6.98 16.17 -9.29
C MET A 50 7.86 16.64 -10.46
N ARG A 51 9.09 16.13 -10.57
CA ARG A 51 9.99 16.47 -11.69
C ARG A 51 9.52 15.86 -13.01
N GLU A 52 9.00 14.63 -12.94
CA GLU A 52 8.58 13.82 -14.08
C GLU A 52 7.15 14.19 -14.58
N CYS A 53 6.31 14.77 -13.72
CA CYS A 53 4.93 15.12 -14.06
C CYS A 53 4.86 16.44 -14.84
N ASP A 54 4.39 16.36 -16.09
CA ASP A 54 4.13 17.53 -16.94
C ASP A 54 2.92 18.34 -16.48
N GLY A 55 1.94 17.70 -15.83
CA GLY A 55 0.73 18.28 -15.25
C GLY A 55 -0.07 19.20 -16.19
N ASP A 56 -0.76 20.17 -15.60
CA ASP A 56 -1.47 21.22 -16.33
C ASP A 56 -0.66 22.52 -16.47
N ALA A 57 -1.23 23.54 -17.11
CA ALA A 57 -0.53 24.81 -17.35
C ALA A 57 -0.16 25.52 -16.04
N GLN A 58 -1.03 25.48 -15.04
CA GLN A 58 -0.80 26.13 -13.75
C GLN A 58 0.35 25.46 -13.00
N TRP A 59 0.40 24.13 -12.98
CA TRP A 59 1.52 23.39 -12.39
C TRP A 59 2.86 23.76 -13.04
N ARG A 60 2.89 23.86 -14.38
CA ARG A 60 4.12 24.22 -15.11
C ARG A 60 4.63 25.63 -14.80
N GLU A 61 3.72 26.56 -14.53
CA GLU A 61 4.04 27.94 -14.18
C GLU A 61 4.47 28.09 -12.72
N GLU A 62 3.77 27.42 -11.80
CA GLU A 62 4.00 27.54 -10.36
C GLU A 62 5.20 26.73 -9.85
N ARG A 63 5.58 25.65 -10.54
CA ARG A 63 6.66 24.77 -10.07
C ARG A 63 8.00 25.49 -10.03
N THR A 64 8.65 25.43 -8.88
CA THR A 64 9.93 26.09 -8.59
C THR A 64 11.12 25.14 -8.68
N GLY A 65 10.87 23.83 -8.67
CA GLY A 65 11.88 22.78 -8.56
C GLY A 65 12.27 22.45 -7.12
N ASP A 66 11.76 23.21 -6.14
CA ASP A 66 11.86 22.89 -4.71
C ASP A 66 10.63 22.07 -4.28
N PRO A 67 10.77 20.77 -3.99
CA PRO A 67 9.64 19.91 -3.66
C PRO A 67 8.88 20.35 -2.40
N VAL A 68 9.51 21.08 -1.48
CA VAL A 68 8.83 21.58 -0.28
C VAL A 68 7.86 22.71 -0.63
N ARG A 69 8.28 23.59 -1.55
CA ARG A 69 7.44 24.70 -2.04
C ARG A 69 6.38 24.21 -3.02
N ASP A 70 6.76 23.26 -3.86
CA ASP A 70 5.93 22.76 -4.95
C ASP A 70 4.82 21.81 -4.46
N TYR A 71 4.95 21.21 -3.27
CA TYR A 71 3.98 20.25 -2.74
C TYR A 71 2.54 20.73 -2.79
N ARG A 72 2.29 21.98 -2.41
CA ARG A 72 0.92 22.52 -2.36
C ARG A 72 0.32 22.63 -3.76
N ALA A 73 1.09 23.12 -4.72
CA ALA A 73 0.66 23.23 -6.12
C ALA A 73 0.47 21.83 -6.73
N PHE A 74 1.35 20.88 -6.42
CA PHE A 74 1.26 19.49 -6.90
C PHE A 74 0.04 18.75 -6.33
N HIS A 75 -0.27 18.97 -5.06
CA HIS A 75 -1.52 18.47 -4.46
C HIS A 75 -2.76 19.13 -5.10
N ALA A 76 -2.71 20.42 -5.40
CA ALA A 76 -3.81 21.08 -6.10
C ALA A 76 -4.03 20.49 -7.51
N LEU A 77 -2.94 20.15 -8.21
CA LEU A 77 -2.99 19.45 -9.50
C LEU A 77 -3.70 18.09 -9.37
N SER A 78 -3.39 17.28 -8.34
CA SER A 78 -4.00 15.94 -8.20
C SER A 78 -5.52 15.96 -8.02
N VAL A 79 -6.06 17.07 -7.51
CA VAL A 79 -7.50 17.29 -7.35
C VAL A 79 -8.12 17.90 -8.60
N ARG A 80 -7.46 18.88 -9.20
CA ARG A 80 -8.00 19.67 -10.33
C ARG A 80 -7.95 18.89 -11.64
N ASP A 81 -6.90 18.12 -11.86
CA ASP A 81 -6.66 17.38 -13.11
C ASP A 81 -6.14 15.96 -12.83
N PRO A 82 -7.03 15.03 -12.42
CA PRO A 82 -6.68 13.63 -12.24
C PRO A 82 -6.11 12.98 -13.51
N GLU A 83 -6.55 13.42 -14.70
CA GLU A 83 -6.18 12.82 -15.99
C GLU A 83 -4.71 13.01 -16.32
N THR A 84 -4.11 14.14 -15.94
CA THR A 84 -2.66 14.36 -16.11
C THR A 84 -1.85 13.92 -14.90
N PHE A 85 -2.44 13.90 -13.70
CA PHE A 85 -1.75 13.53 -12.47
C PHE A 85 -1.52 12.02 -12.31
N TRP A 86 -2.56 11.20 -12.50
CA TRP A 86 -2.50 9.77 -12.16
C TRP A 86 -1.67 8.90 -13.10
N PRO A 87 -1.67 9.09 -14.43
CA PRO A 87 -0.90 8.22 -15.33
C PRO A 87 0.60 8.08 -14.99
N PRO A 88 1.36 9.16 -14.74
CA PRO A 88 2.77 9.02 -14.36
C PRO A 88 2.95 8.32 -13.00
N LEU A 89 2.02 8.52 -12.05
CA LEU A 89 2.05 7.82 -10.76
C LEU A 89 1.78 6.33 -10.92
N LEU A 90 0.76 5.94 -11.70
CA LEU A 90 0.44 4.54 -12.00
C LEU A 90 1.62 3.83 -12.69
N ALA A 91 2.23 4.50 -13.68
CA ALA A 91 3.42 3.99 -14.36
C ALA A 91 4.59 3.80 -13.38
N ARG A 92 4.82 4.76 -12.48
CA ARG A 92 5.87 4.69 -11.45
C ARG A 92 5.62 3.58 -10.42
N MET A 93 4.37 3.34 -10.06
CA MET A 93 3.98 2.21 -9.20
C MET A 93 4.10 0.85 -9.90
N GLY A 94 4.29 0.85 -11.23
CA GLY A 94 4.35 -0.38 -12.03
C GLY A 94 2.99 -1.04 -12.19
N VAL A 95 1.90 -0.26 -12.20
CA VAL A 95 0.56 -0.76 -12.49
C VAL A 95 0.49 -1.22 -13.94
N ARG A 96 0.05 -2.46 -14.16
CA ARG A 96 -0.04 -3.09 -15.48
C ARG A 96 -1.49 -3.37 -15.79
N PHE A 97 -1.99 -2.75 -16.86
CA PHE A 97 -3.30 -3.09 -17.42
C PHE A 97 -3.19 -4.36 -18.27
N ALA A 98 -4.27 -5.13 -18.31
CA ALA A 98 -4.40 -6.28 -19.19
C ALA A 98 -4.26 -5.86 -20.66
N GLU A 99 -3.79 -6.78 -21.51
CA GLU A 99 -3.59 -6.49 -22.92
C GLU A 99 -4.90 -6.00 -23.58
N GLY A 100 -4.80 -4.88 -24.30
CA GLY A 100 -5.95 -4.23 -24.94
C GLY A 100 -6.90 -3.50 -23.99
N ALA A 101 -6.66 -3.52 -22.67
CA ALA A 101 -7.43 -2.74 -21.72
C ALA A 101 -6.78 -1.36 -21.50
N SER A 102 -7.60 -0.32 -21.55
CA SER A 102 -7.20 1.05 -21.22
C SER A 102 -8.29 1.70 -20.39
N ALA A 103 -7.90 2.54 -19.44
CA ALA A 103 -8.84 3.39 -18.74
C ALA A 103 -9.42 4.43 -19.72
N GLU A 104 -10.75 4.56 -19.74
CA GLU A 104 -11.45 5.61 -20.51
C GLU A 104 -11.27 6.99 -19.89
N ALA A 105 -11.05 7.03 -18.58
CA ALA A 105 -10.80 8.20 -17.74
C ALA A 105 -10.08 7.73 -16.46
N MET A 106 -9.45 8.64 -15.73
CA MET A 106 -8.91 8.34 -14.40
C MET A 106 -10.01 8.26 -13.34
N LEU A 107 -10.94 9.21 -13.37
CA LEU A 107 -12.04 9.31 -12.42
C LEU A 107 -13.32 9.80 -13.11
N ARG A 108 -14.41 9.04 -12.97
CA ARG A 108 -15.75 9.45 -13.38
C ARG A 108 -16.64 9.52 -12.14
N VAL A 109 -17.24 10.68 -11.89
CA VAL A 109 -18.25 10.86 -10.83
C VAL A 109 -19.61 11.02 -11.50
N PRO A 110 -20.53 10.05 -11.36
CA PRO A 110 -21.86 10.15 -11.97
C PRO A 110 -22.65 11.37 -11.49
N ALA A 111 -23.35 12.04 -12.40
CA ALA A 111 -24.29 13.09 -12.05
C ALA A 111 -25.61 12.46 -11.56
N GLY A 112 -25.95 12.62 -10.28
CA GLY A 112 -27.22 12.11 -9.72
C GLY A 112 -27.15 11.70 -8.25
N GLU A 113 -28.19 11.00 -7.79
CA GLU A 113 -28.24 10.43 -6.43
C GLU A 113 -27.09 9.43 -6.21
N GLY A 114 -26.37 9.59 -5.11
CA GLY A 114 -25.19 8.82 -4.77
C GLY A 114 -23.87 9.49 -5.19
N GLY A 115 -23.85 10.39 -6.18
CA GLY A 115 -22.69 11.24 -6.53
C GLY A 115 -21.31 10.61 -6.28
N VAL A 116 -20.58 11.15 -5.29
CA VAL A 116 -19.24 10.69 -4.90
C VAL A 116 -19.17 9.26 -4.34
N GLU A 117 -20.27 8.73 -3.79
CA GLU A 117 -20.36 7.34 -3.30
C GLU A 117 -20.38 6.31 -4.43
N ARG A 118 -20.60 6.76 -5.68
CA ARG A 118 -20.58 5.94 -6.89
C ARG A 118 -19.44 6.31 -7.84
N ALA A 119 -18.38 6.93 -7.33
CA ALA A 119 -17.23 7.29 -8.14
C ALA A 119 -16.58 6.04 -8.77
N GLU A 120 -16.33 6.10 -10.08
CA GLU A 120 -15.66 5.05 -10.85
C GLU A 120 -14.21 5.46 -11.13
N TRP A 121 -13.27 4.67 -10.62
CA TRP A 121 -11.85 4.83 -10.92
C TRP A 121 -11.44 3.92 -12.06
N LEU A 122 -10.72 4.46 -13.04
CA LEU A 122 -10.22 3.72 -14.21
C LEU A 122 -11.32 2.94 -14.96
N PRO A 123 -12.48 3.53 -15.28
CA PRO A 123 -13.54 2.85 -16.03
C PRO A 123 -13.01 2.24 -17.33
N GLY A 124 -13.43 1.01 -17.64
CA GLY A 124 -12.98 0.26 -18.81
C GLY A 124 -11.61 -0.42 -18.66
N ALA A 125 -10.82 -0.04 -17.64
CA ALA A 125 -9.55 -0.70 -17.38
C ALA A 125 -9.77 -2.09 -16.76
N ARG A 126 -8.87 -3.01 -17.08
CA ARG A 126 -8.76 -4.33 -16.44
C ARG A 126 -7.32 -4.54 -16.02
N LEU A 127 -7.10 -5.06 -14.82
CA LEU A 127 -5.78 -5.39 -14.29
C LEU A 127 -5.89 -6.54 -13.29
N ASN A 128 -4.77 -7.19 -12.99
CA ASN A 128 -4.65 -8.10 -11.86
C ASN A 128 -3.62 -7.54 -10.86
N VAL A 129 -4.06 -7.28 -9.63
CA VAL A 129 -3.21 -6.67 -8.59
C VAL A 129 -2.05 -7.61 -8.23
N ALA A 130 -2.29 -8.91 -8.14
CA ALA A 130 -1.23 -9.88 -7.84
C ALA A 130 -0.16 -9.90 -8.95
N ALA A 131 -0.58 -9.83 -10.23
CA ALA A 131 0.35 -9.72 -11.36
C ALA A 131 1.17 -8.43 -11.29
N CYS A 132 0.56 -7.29 -10.97
CA CYS A 132 1.29 -6.02 -10.76
C CYS A 132 2.37 -6.13 -9.66
N CYS A 133 2.09 -6.92 -8.61
CA CYS A 133 3.04 -7.16 -7.53
C CYS A 133 4.17 -8.12 -7.94
N LEU A 134 3.83 -9.24 -8.59
CA LEU A 134 4.71 -10.39 -8.82
C LEU A 134 5.55 -10.29 -10.10
N GLU A 135 5.11 -9.54 -11.11
CA GLU A 135 5.76 -9.49 -12.42
C GLU A 135 6.81 -8.39 -12.56
N GLY A 136 7.86 -8.67 -13.35
CA GLY A 136 8.96 -7.73 -13.60
C GLY A 136 9.89 -7.53 -12.40
N ARG A 137 9.88 -8.46 -11.45
CA ARG A 137 10.80 -8.49 -10.30
C ARG A 137 12.08 -9.25 -10.66
N ASP A 138 13.17 -8.92 -9.96
CA ASP A 138 14.37 -9.76 -9.98
C ASP A 138 14.05 -11.09 -9.28
N GLU A 139 14.01 -12.16 -10.06
CA GLU A 139 13.62 -13.50 -9.63
C GLU A 139 14.47 -14.03 -8.46
N ARG A 140 15.75 -13.61 -8.36
CA ARG A 140 16.67 -14.05 -7.31
C ARG A 140 16.63 -13.18 -6.07
N ALA A 141 16.06 -11.99 -6.16
CA ALA A 141 15.98 -11.09 -5.02
C ALA A 141 14.98 -11.62 -3.98
N THR A 142 15.24 -11.29 -2.71
CA THR A 142 14.33 -11.59 -1.60
C THR A 142 13.01 -10.84 -1.77
N ALA A 143 11.89 -11.56 -1.69
CA ALA A 143 10.55 -11.00 -1.74
C ALA A 143 9.96 -10.78 -0.35
N VAL A 144 10.04 -11.80 0.51
CA VAL A 144 9.53 -11.75 1.89
C VAL A 144 10.63 -12.21 2.84
N VAL A 145 10.76 -11.50 3.95
CA VAL A 145 11.55 -11.88 5.11
C VAL A 145 10.58 -12.07 6.25
N TRP A 146 10.64 -13.20 6.95
CA TRP A 146 9.77 -13.47 8.09
C TRP A 146 10.52 -14.24 9.18
N GLU A 147 9.94 -14.24 10.37
CA GLU A 147 10.39 -15.03 11.51
C GLU A 147 9.30 -16.04 11.86
N ASP A 148 9.67 -17.27 12.23
CA ASP A 148 8.71 -18.27 12.68
C ASP A 148 8.71 -18.31 14.20
N GLU A 149 7.69 -17.71 14.82
CA GLU A 149 7.55 -17.65 16.29
C GLU A 149 7.39 -19.03 16.94
N ARG A 150 7.12 -20.09 16.16
CA ARG A 150 7.01 -21.46 16.64
C ARG A 150 8.36 -22.17 16.74
N ASP A 151 9.46 -21.51 16.38
CA ASP A 151 10.82 -22.01 16.50
C ASP A 151 11.52 -21.36 17.72
N PRO A 152 11.29 -21.86 18.96
CA PRO A 152 11.77 -21.24 20.18
C PRO A 152 13.30 -21.29 20.34
N GLU A 153 14.01 -22.11 19.55
CA GLU A 153 15.47 -22.29 19.63
C GLU A 153 16.24 -21.45 18.60
N GLY A 154 15.56 -20.74 17.70
CA GLY A 154 16.24 -19.87 16.75
C GLY A 154 15.31 -18.87 16.09
N ALA A 155 15.39 -17.61 16.55
CA ALA A 155 14.96 -16.39 15.86
C ALA A 155 15.74 -16.21 14.53
N THR A 156 15.58 -17.16 13.62
CA THR A 156 16.25 -17.19 12.33
C THR A 156 15.32 -16.56 11.32
N LEU A 157 15.69 -15.36 10.87
CA LEU A 157 15.02 -14.73 9.74
C LEU A 157 15.08 -15.68 8.53
N ARG A 158 13.90 -16.08 8.06
CA ARG A 158 13.72 -16.87 6.85
C ARG A 158 13.42 -15.94 5.69
N THR A 159 13.75 -16.39 4.48
CA THR A 159 13.53 -15.62 3.26
C THR A 159 12.94 -16.50 2.17
N ILE A 160 12.20 -15.86 1.25
CA ILE A 160 11.71 -16.48 0.03
C ILE A 160 12.00 -15.53 -1.13
N SER A 161 12.44 -16.10 -2.25
CA SER A 161 12.74 -15.33 -3.46
C SER A 161 11.47 -14.87 -4.17
N TRP A 162 11.57 -13.87 -5.04
CA TRP A 162 10.46 -13.50 -5.93
C TRP A 162 10.05 -14.64 -6.86
N ALA A 163 11.00 -15.45 -7.34
CA ALA A 163 10.70 -16.63 -8.15
C ALA A 163 9.80 -17.61 -7.42
N ASP A 164 10.16 -17.96 -6.18
CA ASP A 164 9.43 -18.94 -5.38
C ASP A 164 8.06 -18.41 -4.94
N LEU A 165 7.98 -17.14 -4.53
CA LEU A 165 6.70 -16.51 -4.17
C LEU A 165 5.73 -16.50 -5.36
N LYS A 166 6.22 -16.09 -6.54
CA LYS A 166 5.44 -16.07 -7.79
C LYS A 166 4.96 -17.47 -8.16
N ALA A 167 5.86 -18.46 -8.13
CA ALA A 167 5.53 -19.84 -8.46
C ALA A 167 4.46 -20.41 -7.53
N ARG A 168 4.59 -20.20 -6.21
CA ARG A 168 3.62 -20.68 -5.22
C ARG A 168 2.27 -19.98 -5.37
N ALA A 169 2.25 -18.66 -5.54
CA ALA A 169 1.00 -17.91 -5.70
C ALA A 169 0.24 -18.32 -6.96
N TYR A 170 0.93 -18.47 -8.10
CA TYR A 170 0.27 -18.90 -9.35
C TYR A 170 -0.10 -20.39 -9.35
N ALA A 171 0.67 -21.25 -8.69
CA ALA A 171 0.25 -22.65 -8.48
C ALA A 171 -1.03 -22.73 -7.65
N LEU A 172 -1.13 -21.92 -6.59
CA LEU A 172 -2.34 -21.85 -5.78
C LEU A 172 -3.53 -21.29 -6.57
N ALA A 173 -3.31 -20.24 -7.36
CA ALA A 173 -4.36 -19.66 -8.21
C ALA A 173 -4.94 -20.70 -9.18
N ALA A 174 -4.07 -21.48 -9.84
CA ALA A 174 -4.48 -22.57 -10.73
C ALA A 174 -5.23 -23.67 -9.97
N ALA A 175 -4.79 -24.03 -8.77
CA ALA A 175 -5.48 -25.02 -7.93
C ALA A 175 -6.87 -24.56 -7.49
N LEU A 176 -7.04 -23.28 -7.13
CA LEU A 176 -8.34 -22.70 -6.80
C LEU A 176 -9.30 -22.70 -8.00
N GLN A 177 -8.80 -22.38 -9.20
CA GLN A 177 -9.61 -22.46 -10.42
C GLN A 177 -9.99 -23.91 -10.74
N ALA A 178 -9.07 -24.86 -10.55
CA ALA A 178 -9.30 -26.28 -10.77
C ALA A 178 -10.28 -26.90 -9.77
N SER A 179 -10.45 -26.32 -8.58
CA SER A 179 -11.44 -26.76 -7.59
C SER A 179 -12.87 -26.32 -7.92
N GLY A 180 -13.07 -25.55 -9.00
CA GLY A 180 -14.38 -25.12 -9.49
C GLY A 180 -14.84 -23.74 -8.99
N LEU A 181 -13.99 -23.04 -8.22
CA LEU A 181 -14.23 -21.65 -7.84
C LEU A 181 -14.10 -20.72 -9.07
N LYS A 182 -14.85 -19.62 -9.05
CA LYS A 182 -14.94 -18.67 -10.17
C LYS A 182 -14.45 -17.28 -9.77
N GLU A 183 -14.20 -16.43 -10.78
CA GLU A 183 -13.93 -15.01 -10.58
C GLU A 183 -15.06 -14.38 -9.73
N GLY A 184 -14.67 -13.59 -8.72
CA GLY A 184 -15.58 -12.97 -7.76
C GLY A 184 -15.97 -13.86 -6.56
N ASP A 185 -15.67 -15.16 -6.57
CA ASP A 185 -15.93 -16.01 -5.40
C ASP A 185 -15.09 -15.57 -4.20
N ALA A 186 -15.69 -15.58 -3.01
CA ALA A 186 -15.01 -15.24 -1.78
C ALA A 186 -14.22 -16.43 -1.20
N VAL A 187 -12.96 -16.20 -0.86
CA VAL A 187 -12.07 -17.16 -0.20
C VAL A 187 -11.56 -16.57 1.09
N ALA A 188 -11.89 -17.20 2.22
CA ALA A 188 -11.45 -16.75 3.52
C ALA A 188 -10.01 -17.21 3.83
N ILE A 189 -9.28 -16.36 4.53
CA ILE A 189 -7.92 -16.62 5.00
C ILE A 189 -7.92 -16.31 6.49
N ASP A 190 -7.94 -17.36 7.29
CA ASP A 190 -7.92 -17.35 8.76
C ASP A 190 -6.61 -18.00 9.22
N MET A 191 -5.52 -17.27 9.06
CA MET A 191 -4.15 -17.77 9.19
C MET A 191 -3.27 -16.75 9.93
N PRO A 192 -2.19 -17.21 10.58
CA PRO A 192 -1.24 -16.32 11.22
C PRO A 192 -0.41 -15.57 10.17
N MET A 193 0.36 -14.58 10.63
CA MET A 193 1.25 -13.76 9.79
C MET A 193 2.51 -14.52 9.36
N ASN A 194 2.36 -15.52 8.51
CA ASN A 194 3.46 -16.31 7.93
C ASN A 194 3.53 -16.18 6.39
N VAL A 195 4.52 -16.82 5.77
CA VAL A 195 4.70 -16.75 4.31
C VAL A 195 3.57 -17.45 3.55
N GLU A 196 2.94 -18.46 4.15
CA GLU A 196 1.82 -19.20 3.58
C GLU A 196 0.57 -18.31 3.45
N SER A 197 0.30 -17.42 4.41
CA SER A 197 -0.83 -16.47 4.31
C SER A 197 -0.59 -15.41 3.23
N VAL A 198 0.66 -14.99 3.00
CA VAL A 198 1.04 -14.13 1.86
C VAL A 198 0.80 -14.85 0.52
N VAL A 199 1.23 -16.12 0.41
CA VAL A 199 0.96 -16.96 -0.77
C VAL A 199 -0.54 -17.14 -0.99
N ALA A 200 -1.29 -17.41 0.08
CA ALA A 200 -2.75 -17.57 0.03
C ALA A 200 -3.44 -16.31 -0.51
N PHE A 201 -3.12 -15.15 0.05
CA PHE A 201 -3.69 -13.88 -0.37
C PHE A 201 -3.38 -13.57 -1.83
N LEU A 202 -2.10 -13.64 -2.23
CA LEU A 202 -1.69 -13.37 -3.61
C LEU A 202 -2.28 -14.40 -4.59
N GLY A 203 -2.39 -15.68 -4.21
CA GLY A 203 -2.98 -16.72 -5.05
C GLY A 203 -4.48 -16.53 -5.27
N VAL A 204 -5.23 -16.16 -4.23
CA VAL A 204 -6.66 -15.83 -4.34
C VAL A 204 -6.87 -14.63 -5.26
N VAL A 205 -6.11 -13.55 -5.07
CA VAL A 205 -6.20 -12.35 -5.92
C VAL A 205 -5.75 -12.65 -7.35
N ALA A 206 -4.70 -13.46 -7.54
CA ALA A 206 -4.24 -13.90 -8.86
C ALA A 206 -5.32 -14.71 -9.60
N ALA A 207 -6.13 -15.49 -8.88
CA ALA A 207 -7.22 -16.28 -9.45
C ALA A 207 -8.46 -15.44 -9.84
N GLY A 208 -8.49 -14.14 -9.52
CA GLY A 208 -9.65 -13.26 -9.72
C GLY A 208 -10.72 -13.39 -8.63
N MET A 209 -10.38 -14.01 -7.50
CA MET A 209 -11.28 -14.24 -6.37
C MET A 209 -11.13 -13.12 -5.31
N ALA A 210 -12.12 -13.00 -4.43
CA ALA A 210 -12.11 -12.03 -3.34
C ALA A 210 -11.48 -12.64 -2.08
N ALA A 211 -10.31 -12.15 -1.69
CA ALA A 211 -9.66 -12.56 -0.45
C ALA A 211 -10.36 -11.93 0.77
N VAL A 212 -10.79 -12.76 1.71
CA VAL A 212 -11.44 -12.35 2.95
C VAL A 212 -10.50 -12.68 4.10
N SER A 213 -9.63 -11.74 4.45
CA SER A 213 -8.71 -11.89 5.58
C SER A 213 -9.46 -11.79 6.90
N ILE A 214 -9.30 -12.80 7.75
CA ILE A 214 -9.87 -12.90 9.09
C ILE A 214 -8.68 -12.99 10.05
N ALA A 215 -8.69 -12.16 11.10
CA ALA A 215 -7.66 -12.24 12.12
C ALA A 215 -7.84 -13.54 12.91
N ASP A 216 -6.77 -14.31 13.05
CA ASP A 216 -6.73 -15.60 13.73
C ASP A 216 -6.86 -15.50 15.25
N SER A 217 -6.80 -14.28 15.79
CA SER A 217 -7.07 -13.95 17.19
C SER A 217 -8.56 -13.73 17.50
N PHE A 218 -9.44 -13.81 16.50
CA PHE A 218 -10.87 -13.65 16.73
C PHE A 218 -11.49 -14.88 17.38
N SER A 219 -12.49 -14.63 18.21
CA SER A 219 -13.30 -15.70 18.78
C SER A 219 -14.09 -16.44 17.70
N THR A 220 -14.48 -17.69 17.97
CA THR A 220 -15.26 -18.50 17.03
C THR A 220 -16.52 -17.79 16.49
N PRO A 221 -17.33 -17.08 17.30
CA PRO A 221 -18.49 -16.34 16.78
C PRO A 221 -18.11 -15.18 15.84
N GLU A 222 -16.96 -14.55 16.07
CA GLU A 222 -16.46 -13.46 15.23
C GLU A 222 -15.95 -13.97 13.88
N ILE A 223 -15.23 -15.10 13.86
CA ILE A 223 -14.82 -15.79 12.63
C ILE A 223 -16.08 -16.22 11.84
N ALA A 224 -17.02 -16.90 12.50
CA ALA A 224 -18.26 -17.37 11.87
C ALA A 224 -19.08 -16.21 11.27
N THR A 225 -19.11 -15.06 11.94
CA THR A 225 -19.81 -13.86 11.42
C THR A 225 -19.20 -13.39 10.11
N ARG A 226 -17.87 -13.36 9.99
CA ARG A 226 -17.17 -12.91 8.77
C ARG A 226 -17.35 -13.89 7.62
N LEU A 227 -17.22 -15.19 7.89
CA LEU A 227 -17.48 -16.24 6.90
C LEU A 227 -18.91 -16.16 6.33
N ARG A 228 -19.90 -15.90 7.19
CA ARG A 228 -21.30 -15.74 6.78
C ARG A 228 -21.52 -14.47 5.96
N LEU A 229 -20.94 -13.33 6.39
CA LEU A 229 -21.10 -12.05 5.69
C LEU A 229 -20.43 -12.02 4.32
N SER A 230 -19.32 -12.73 4.17
CA SER A 230 -18.59 -12.81 2.91
C SER A 230 -19.08 -13.91 1.97
N GLU A 231 -19.95 -14.81 2.45
CA GLU A 231 -20.37 -16.01 1.71
C GLU A 231 -19.16 -16.83 1.21
N ALA A 232 -18.12 -16.93 2.04
CA ALA A 232 -16.88 -17.62 1.68
C ALA A 232 -17.14 -19.08 1.28
N LYS A 233 -16.62 -19.47 0.11
CA LYS A 233 -16.78 -20.83 -0.44
C LYS A 233 -15.65 -21.78 -0.06
N LEU A 234 -14.52 -21.23 0.35
CA LEU A 234 -13.33 -21.94 0.80
C LEU A 234 -12.66 -21.12 1.90
N THR A 235 -12.04 -21.81 2.86
CA THR A 235 -11.24 -21.18 3.92
C THR A 235 -9.87 -21.83 3.98
N PHE A 236 -8.82 -21.00 3.90
CA PHE A 236 -7.48 -21.38 4.34
C PHE A 236 -7.37 -21.14 5.83
N THR A 237 -6.89 -22.13 6.58
CA THR A 237 -6.71 -22.01 8.02
C THR A 237 -5.51 -22.83 8.50
N GLN A 238 -5.28 -22.81 9.80
CA GLN A 238 -4.19 -23.47 10.50
C GLN A 238 -4.69 -24.64 11.37
N ASP A 239 -3.79 -25.55 11.72
CA ASP A 239 -4.13 -26.75 12.50
C ASP A 239 -4.66 -26.40 13.91
N VAL A 240 -4.18 -25.30 14.47
CA VAL A 240 -4.55 -24.81 15.79
C VAL A 240 -4.92 -23.33 15.69
N VAL A 241 -6.19 -23.02 15.94
CA VAL A 241 -6.65 -21.63 16.14
C VAL A 241 -6.53 -21.34 17.64
N PRO A 242 -5.73 -20.33 18.05
CA PRO A 242 -5.43 -20.04 19.45
C PRO A 242 -6.63 -19.58 20.28
#